data_AF-A0A7W9LCE8-F1
#
_entry.id   AF-A0A7W9LCE8-F1
#
_cell.length_a   1.000
_cell.length_b   1.000
_cell.length_c   1.000
_cell.angle_alpha   90.00
_cell.angle_beta   90.00
_cell.angle_gamma   90.00
#
_symmetry.space_group_name_H-M   'P 1'
#
loop_
_entity.id
_entity.type
_entity.pdbx_description
1 polymer ?
#
loop_
_entity_poly.entity_id
_entity_poly.type
_entity_poly.pdbx_seq_one_letter_code
_entity_poly.pdbx_strand_id
1 'polypeptide(L)'
;MSKRTFGTHHNNRGGIGRRGNAVTVIQTNVQYSYLRTAKITFYVVMAIVGPFTAVIATQYLHPLAAVPLGLIAGTIVGGLVACIIAIWPVLRAIWWWLPEITLAMLLIGGWVYLQDQINPIITGVIYASTIASIGLVPVVRRYMLALLWCLIVRHRLRTCFNTFLPADRHGHLPFIGVAKPIPVGERVWVWLRPGLSLEQIESQLDKIAVACWAASVTVTKARSSNSAAIYLDIKRRDVLGGLVGSPLTEDLPTDVPAIPRPVATVPAQLDLADVPDIDDTDPTERPAKKNGRPPAVTGAPAKTATDNSDLDWI
;
A
#
# COMPACT_ATOMS: atom_id res chain seq x y z
N MET A 1 -6.25 -45.60 36.30
CA MET A 1 -6.65 -44.67 35.20
C MET A 1 -5.53 -43.66 35.01
N SER A 2 -4.64 -43.91 34.04
CA SER A 2 -3.35 -43.23 33.90
C SER A 2 -3.38 -42.24 32.72
N LYS A 3 -3.17 -40.95 33.00
CA LYS A 3 -3.09 -39.87 32.02
C LYS A 3 -1.73 -39.95 31.31
N ARG A 4 -1.71 -40.31 30.03
CA ARG A 4 -0.52 -40.15 29.18
C ARG A 4 -0.44 -38.71 28.67
N THR A 5 0.50 -37.96 29.21
CA THR A 5 0.96 -36.68 28.68
C THR A 5 1.84 -36.93 27.45
N PHE A 6 1.38 -36.48 26.29
CA PHE A 6 2.14 -36.50 25.03
C PHE A 6 3.06 -35.28 25.00
N GLY A 7 4.31 -35.44 25.45
CA GLY A 7 5.33 -34.40 25.37
C GLY A 7 6.01 -34.42 24.01
N THR A 8 5.70 -33.47 23.13
CA THR A 8 6.42 -33.27 21.87
C THR A 8 7.69 -32.43 22.12
N HIS A 9 8.84 -33.11 22.14
CA HIS A 9 10.16 -32.50 22.09
C HIS A 9 10.35 -31.79 20.73
N HIS A 10 10.32 -30.45 20.71
CA HIS A 10 10.73 -29.68 19.53
C HIS A 10 12.25 -29.51 19.52
N ASN A 11 12.93 -30.29 18.69
CA ASN A 11 14.34 -30.09 18.38
C ASN A 11 14.52 -28.79 17.58
N ASN A 12 14.98 -27.75 18.26
CA ASN A 12 15.37 -26.48 17.67
C ASN A 12 16.70 -26.65 16.91
N ARG A 13 16.64 -27.13 15.67
CA ARG A 13 17.79 -27.07 14.74
C ARG A 13 17.89 -25.65 14.21
N GLY A 14 18.93 -24.95 14.64
CA GLY A 14 19.33 -23.65 14.13
C GLY A 14 19.56 -23.69 12.62
N GLY A 15 18.63 -23.11 11.87
CA GLY A 15 18.79 -22.78 10.46
C GLY A 15 19.50 -21.43 10.30
N ILE A 16 20.82 -21.46 10.32
CA ILE A 16 21.67 -20.34 9.89
C ILE A 16 21.71 -20.35 8.36
N GLY A 17 21.34 -19.23 7.74
CA GLY A 17 21.85 -18.84 6.42
C GLY A 17 20.99 -19.16 5.19
N ARG A 18 19.87 -18.44 4.98
CA ARG A 18 19.36 -18.08 3.64
C ARG A 18 18.68 -16.71 3.63
N ARG A 19 19.42 -15.66 4.00
CA ARG A 19 19.09 -14.28 3.61
C ARG A 19 19.71 -14.03 2.23
N GLY A 20 18.93 -14.23 1.17
CA GLY A 20 19.41 -13.97 -0.20
C GLY A 20 18.39 -14.19 -1.32
N ASN A 21 17.51 -15.20 -1.24
CA ASN A 21 16.64 -15.58 -2.37
C ASN A 21 15.13 -15.59 -2.07
N ALA A 22 14.68 -15.14 -0.90
CA ALA A 22 13.25 -15.11 -0.58
C ALA A 22 12.46 -14.05 -1.36
N VAL A 23 13.13 -13.14 -2.07
CA VAL A 23 12.51 -11.99 -2.76
C VAL A 23 12.00 -12.35 -4.17
N THR A 24 12.41 -13.48 -4.76
CA THR A 24 12.01 -13.85 -6.14
C THR A 24 10.91 -14.93 -6.23
N VAL A 25 10.69 -15.71 -5.17
CA VAL A 25 9.75 -16.87 -5.21
C VAL A 25 8.27 -16.45 -5.07
N ILE A 26 7.99 -15.33 -4.38
CA ILE A 26 6.60 -14.88 -4.16
C ILE A 26 6.07 -14.14 -5.42
N GLN A 27 6.91 -13.35 -6.08
CA GLN A 27 6.57 -12.63 -7.31
C GLN A 27 6.33 -13.58 -8.50
N THR A 28 7.09 -14.67 -8.58
CA THR A 28 6.92 -15.69 -9.63
C THR A 28 5.55 -16.35 -9.56
N ASN A 29 5.07 -16.69 -8.36
CA ASN A 29 3.80 -17.42 -8.20
C ASN A 29 2.59 -16.64 -8.77
N VAL A 30 2.56 -15.31 -8.59
CA VAL A 30 1.45 -14.48 -9.07
C VAL A 30 1.42 -14.39 -10.60
N GLN A 31 2.57 -14.26 -11.26
CA GLN A 31 2.65 -14.24 -12.73
C GLN A 31 2.26 -15.60 -13.33
N TYR A 32 2.66 -16.71 -12.70
CA TYR A 32 2.23 -18.04 -13.13
C TYR A 32 0.74 -18.27 -12.96
N SER A 33 0.09 -17.65 -11.97
CA SER A 33 -1.35 -17.76 -11.76
C SER A 33 -2.17 -17.18 -12.93
N TYR A 34 -1.78 -16.00 -13.44
CA TYR A 34 -2.47 -15.37 -14.59
C TYR A 34 -2.24 -16.14 -15.88
N LEU A 35 -1.01 -16.61 -16.14
CA LEU A 35 -0.71 -17.43 -17.33
C LEU A 35 -1.45 -18.77 -17.29
N ARG A 36 -1.57 -19.42 -16.13
CA ARG A 36 -2.37 -20.63 -15.96
C ARG A 36 -3.85 -20.36 -16.21
N THR A 37 -4.39 -19.29 -15.62
CA THR A 37 -5.79 -18.91 -15.81
C THR A 37 -6.10 -18.58 -17.26
N ALA A 38 -5.21 -17.85 -17.95
CA ALA A 38 -5.34 -17.55 -19.38
C ALA A 38 -5.28 -18.82 -20.25
N LYS A 39 -4.35 -19.74 -19.95
CA LYS A 39 -4.23 -21.02 -20.66
C LYS A 39 -5.45 -21.91 -20.47
N ILE A 40 -5.97 -22.02 -19.24
CA ILE A 40 -7.20 -22.78 -18.96
C ILE A 40 -8.38 -22.14 -19.72
N THR A 41 -8.53 -20.82 -19.66
CA THR A 41 -9.61 -20.11 -20.34
C THR A 41 -9.52 -20.27 -21.86
N PHE A 42 -8.32 -20.22 -22.43
CA PHE A 42 -8.10 -20.47 -23.86
C PHE A 42 -8.68 -21.82 -24.29
N TYR A 43 -8.32 -22.91 -23.59
CA TYR A 43 -8.81 -24.24 -23.94
C TYR A 43 -10.32 -24.40 -23.72
N VAL A 44 -10.86 -23.81 -22.64
CA VAL A 44 -12.31 -23.85 -22.37
C VAL A 44 -13.09 -23.12 -23.46
N VAL A 45 -12.66 -21.90 -23.83
CA VAL A 45 -13.33 -21.12 -24.88
C VAL A 45 -13.19 -21.81 -26.23
N MET A 46 -12.01 -22.32 -26.57
CA MET A 46 -11.79 -23.09 -27.81
C MET A 46 -12.69 -24.32 -27.87
N ALA A 47 -12.83 -25.07 -26.77
CA ALA A 47 -13.65 -26.28 -26.69
C ALA A 47 -15.16 -26.00 -26.78
N ILE A 48 -15.61 -24.80 -26.45
CA ILE A 48 -17.02 -24.40 -26.56
C ILE A 48 -17.30 -23.78 -27.94
N VAL A 49 -16.53 -22.74 -28.30
CA VAL A 49 -16.74 -21.96 -29.53
C VAL A 49 -16.44 -22.77 -30.78
N GLY A 50 -15.43 -23.65 -30.74
CA GLY A 50 -15.03 -24.45 -31.89
C GLY A 50 -16.13 -25.38 -32.39
N PRO A 51 -16.66 -26.29 -31.55
CA PRO A 51 -17.77 -27.17 -31.91
C PRO A 51 -19.03 -26.40 -32.26
N PHE A 52 -19.35 -25.32 -31.52
CA PHE A 52 -20.53 -24.50 -31.81
C PHE A 52 -20.46 -23.87 -33.21
N THR A 53 -19.30 -23.33 -33.59
CA THR A 53 -19.08 -22.76 -34.92
C THR A 53 -19.09 -23.84 -36.00
N ALA A 54 -18.53 -25.03 -35.72
CA ALA A 54 -18.56 -26.15 -36.66
C ALA A 54 -20.00 -26.62 -36.94
N VAL A 55 -20.86 -26.73 -35.90
CA VAL A 55 -22.28 -27.11 -36.04
C VAL A 55 -23.07 -26.10 -36.87
N ILE A 56 -22.77 -24.80 -36.74
CA ILE A 56 -23.41 -23.78 -37.59
C ILE A 56 -22.89 -23.89 -39.03
N ALA A 57 -21.58 -24.12 -39.21
CA ALA A 57 -20.96 -24.20 -40.53
C ALA A 57 -21.45 -25.40 -41.36
N THR A 58 -21.88 -26.51 -40.73
CA THR A 58 -22.43 -27.67 -41.48
C THR A 58 -23.73 -27.35 -42.21
N GLN A 59 -24.43 -26.26 -41.85
CA GLN A 59 -25.62 -25.83 -42.60
C GLN A 59 -25.27 -25.24 -43.97
N TYR A 60 -24.03 -24.79 -44.15
CA TYR A 60 -23.59 -24.07 -45.35
C TYR A 60 -22.46 -24.79 -46.11
N LEU A 61 -21.68 -25.62 -45.43
CA LEU A 61 -20.49 -26.28 -45.95
C LEU A 61 -20.53 -27.79 -45.70
N HIS A 62 -19.82 -28.56 -46.53
CA HIS A 62 -19.64 -29.99 -46.31
C HIS A 62 -19.03 -30.25 -44.91
N PRO A 63 -19.45 -31.30 -44.18
CA PRO A 63 -19.00 -31.55 -42.81
C PRO A 63 -17.47 -31.60 -42.63
N LEU A 64 -16.76 -32.10 -43.66
CA LEU A 64 -15.30 -32.15 -43.68
C LEU A 64 -14.64 -30.75 -43.66
N ALA A 65 -15.27 -29.74 -44.27
CA ALA A 65 -14.79 -28.35 -44.29
C ALA A 65 -15.26 -27.54 -43.07
N ALA A 66 -16.36 -27.94 -42.43
CA ALA A 66 -16.89 -27.27 -41.25
C ALA A 66 -16.00 -27.43 -39.99
N VAL A 67 -15.36 -28.59 -39.84
CA VAL A 67 -14.47 -28.89 -38.69
C VAL A 67 -13.23 -27.97 -38.64
N PRO A 68 -12.41 -27.82 -39.70
CA PRO A 68 -11.25 -26.93 -39.64
C PRO A 68 -11.67 -25.46 -39.45
N LEU A 69 -12.80 -25.06 -40.01
CA LEU A 69 -13.32 -23.69 -39.86
C LEU A 69 -13.74 -23.40 -38.42
N GLY A 70 -14.41 -24.34 -37.74
CA GLY A 70 -14.71 -24.25 -36.32
C GLY A 70 -13.46 -24.18 -35.46
N LEU A 71 -12.42 -24.96 -35.77
CA LEU A 71 -11.14 -24.93 -35.05
C LEU A 71 -10.42 -23.57 -35.21
N ILE A 72 -10.42 -23.00 -36.42
CA ILE A 72 -9.85 -21.67 -36.68
C ILE A 72 -10.62 -20.60 -35.91
N ALA A 73 -11.95 -20.59 -35.97
CA ALA A 73 -12.77 -19.62 -35.24
C ALA A 73 -12.58 -19.75 -33.72
N GLY A 74 -12.57 -20.98 -33.20
CA GLY A 74 -12.34 -21.26 -31.78
C GLY A 74 -10.97 -20.81 -31.28
N THR A 75 -9.92 -21.00 -32.08
CA THR A 75 -8.56 -20.54 -31.72
C THR A 75 -8.44 -19.01 -31.74
N ILE A 76 -9.07 -18.33 -32.70
CA ILE A 76 -9.08 -16.86 -32.77
C ILE A 76 -9.82 -16.28 -31.55
N VAL A 77 -11.04 -16.74 -31.27
CA VAL A 77 -11.85 -16.23 -30.16
C VAL A 77 -11.23 -16.59 -28.81
N GLY A 78 -10.78 -17.84 -28.63
CA GLY A 78 -10.08 -18.27 -27.42
C GLY A 78 -8.79 -17.49 -27.18
N GLY A 79 -8.02 -17.24 -28.25
CA GLY A 79 -6.80 -16.43 -28.22
C GLY A 79 -7.07 -15.00 -27.78
N LEU A 80 -8.09 -14.34 -28.33
CA LEU A 80 -8.49 -12.98 -27.94
C LEU A 80 -8.87 -12.90 -26.46
N VAL A 81 -9.69 -13.82 -25.97
CA VAL A 81 -10.09 -13.84 -24.55
C VAL A 81 -8.88 -14.08 -23.64
N ALA A 82 -8.00 -15.00 -24.01
CA ALA A 82 -6.77 -15.27 -23.25
C ALA A 82 -5.83 -14.05 -23.23
N CYS A 83 -5.69 -13.34 -24.36
CA CYS A 83 -4.94 -12.10 -24.45
C CYS A 83 -5.54 -11.01 -23.54
N ILE A 84 -6.86 -10.82 -23.52
CA ILE A 84 -7.53 -9.85 -22.64
C ILE A 84 -7.21 -10.15 -21.17
N ILE A 85 -7.30 -11.41 -20.76
CA ILE A 85 -7.01 -11.83 -19.37
C ILE A 85 -5.53 -11.62 -19.03
N ALA A 86 -4.61 -11.94 -19.95
CA ALA A 86 -3.18 -11.75 -19.76
C ALA A 86 -2.79 -10.26 -19.71
N ILE A 87 -3.47 -9.41 -20.48
CA ILE A 87 -3.22 -7.96 -20.54
C ILE A 87 -3.87 -7.22 -19.37
N TRP A 88 -4.95 -7.73 -18.79
CA TRP A 88 -5.67 -7.10 -17.67
C TRP A 88 -4.78 -6.55 -16.54
N PRO A 89 -3.79 -7.29 -15.98
CA PRO A 89 -2.92 -6.73 -14.95
C PRO A 89 -2.08 -5.55 -15.44
N VAL A 90 -1.65 -5.56 -16.70
CA VAL A 90 -0.90 -4.48 -17.33
C VAL A 90 -1.81 -3.27 -17.54
N LEU A 91 -3.00 -3.46 -18.09
CA LEU A 91 -3.97 -2.38 -18.30
C LEU A 91 -4.35 -1.73 -16.98
N ARG A 92 -4.58 -2.54 -15.94
CA ARG A 92 -4.79 -2.04 -14.58
C ARG A 92 -3.58 -1.20 -14.15
N ALA A 93 -2.36 -1.72 -14.24
CA ALA A 93 -1.15 -0.99 -13.87
C ALA A 93 -1.00 0.34 -14.63
N ILE A 94 -1.28 0.37 -15.93
CA ILE A 94 -1.27 1.58 -16.75
C ILE A 94 -2.35 2.56 -16.25
N TRP A 95 -3.57 2.10 -15.98
CA TRP A 95 -4.64 2.94 -15.44
C TRP A 95 -4.24 3.63 -14.12
N TRP A 96 -3.49 2.93 -13.28
CA TRP A 96 -2.96 3.49 -12.03
C TRP A 96 -1.91 4.58 -12.26
N TRP A 97 -1.05 4.39 -13.24
CA TRP A 97 0.02 5.30 -13.60
C TRP A 97 -0.41 6.36 -14.61
N LEU A 98 -1.62 6.27 -15.16
CA LEU A 98 -2.16 7.18 -16.16
C LEU A 98 -2.01 8.65 -15.79
N PRO A 99 -2.36 9.13 -14.58
CA PRO A 99 -2.14 10.54 -14.22
C PRO A 99 -0.65 10.93 -14.26
N GLU A 100 0.25 10.09 -13.75
CA GLU A 100 1.70 10.36 -13.75
C GLU A 100 2.27 10.34 -15.18
N ILE A 101 1.84 9.37 -16.00
CA ILE A 101 2.21 9.23 -17.41
C ILE A 101 1.68 10.44 -18.21
N THR A 102 0.43 10.84 -17.99
CA THR A 102 -0.15 12.01 -18.69
C THR A 102 0.58 13.29 -18.32
N LEU A 103 0.96 13.48 -17.05
CA LEU A 103 1.74 14.63 -16.62
C LEU A 103 3.14 14.62 -17.26
N ALA A 104 3.83 13.49 -17.23
CA ALA A 104 5.15 13.34 -17.85
C ALA A 104 5.10 13.54 -19.37
N MET A 105 4.07 13.00 -20.02
CA MET A 105 3.86 13.11 -21.47
C MET A 105 3.51 14.55 -21.88
N LEU A 106 2.73 15.27 -21.09
CA LEU A 106 2.43 16.68 -21.33
C LEU A 106 3.69 17.54 -21.16
N LEU A 107 4.50 17.27 -20.14
CA LEU A 107 5.73 18.02 -19.88
C LEU A 107 6.82 17.78 -20.95
N ILE A 108 7.10 16.51 -21.26
CA ILE A 108 8.13 16.14 -22.25
C ILE A 108 7.62 16.39 -23.67
N GLY A 109 6.41 15.94 -23.98
CA GLY A 109 5.81 16.10 -25.30
C GLY A 109 5.55 17.57 -25.62
N GLY A 110 5.09 18.35 -24.65
CA GLY A 110 4.92 19.80 -24.80
C GLY A 110 6.24 20.51 -25.05
N TRP A 111 7.34 20.08 -24.42
CA TRP A 111 8.68 20.64 -24.66
C TRP A 111 9.18 20.34 -26.07
N VAL A 112 9.14 19.06 -26.49
CA VAL A 112 9.60 18.65 -27.83
C VAL A 112 8.76 19.32 -28.93
N TYR A 113 7.44 19.35 -28.77
CA TYR A 113 6.55 20.01 -29.71
C TYR A 113 6.83 21.50 -29.86
N LEU A 114 7.14 22.21 -28.76
CA LEU A 114 7.53 23.62 -28.84
C LEU A 114 8.90 23.83 -29.46
N GLN A 115 9.86 22.92 -29.24
CA GLN A 115 11.20 23.00 -29.84
C GLN A 115 11.16 22.90 -31.37
N ASP A 116 10.25 22.09 -31.92
CA ASP A 116 10.12 21.93 -33.38
C ASP A 116 9.53 23.17 -34.07
N GLN A 117 8.77 23.98 -33.34
CA GLN A 117 8.04 25.13 -33.89
C GLN A 117 8.73 26.48 -33.57
N ILE A 118 9.51 26.56 -32.49
CA ILE A 118 10.02 27.81 -31.94
C ILE A 118 11.51 27.67 -31.58
N ASN A 119 12.27 28.76 -31.70
CA ASN A 119 13.66 28.84 -31.23
C ASN A 119 13.80 28.30 -29.80
N PRO A 120 14.78 27.42 -29.52
CA PRO A 120 14.96 26.77 -28.22
C PRO A 120 15.07 27.75 -27.04
N ILE A 121 15.60 28.95 -27.27
CA ILE A 121 15.71 29.99 -26.23
C ILE A 121 14.33 30.46 -25.79
N ILE A 122 13.43 30.73 -26.75
CA ILE A 122 12.08 31.23 -26.46
C ILE A 122 11.27 30.14 -25.75
N THR A 123 11.38 28.89 -26.20
CA THR A 123 10.75 27.74 -25.52
C THR A 123 11.22 27.62 -24.06
N GLY A 124 12.53 27.77 -23.83
CA GLY A 124 13.09 27.80 -22.47
C GLY A 124 12.52 28.93 -21.62
N VAL A 125 12.39 30.15 -22.19
CA VAL A 125 11.81 31.31 -21.49
C VAL A 125 10.34 31.10 -21.16
N ILE A 126 9.54 30.51 -22.06
CA ILE A 126 8.11 30.23 -21.82
C ILE A 126 7.95 29.22 -20.67
N TYR A 127 8.73 28.14 -20.68
CA TYR A 127 8.70 27.16 -19.59
C TYR A 127 9.16 27.75 -18.26
N ALA A 128 10.27 28.51 -18.26
CA ALA A 128 10.76 29.19 -17.07
C ALA A 128 9.73 30.18 -16.52
N SER A 129 9.06 30.94 -17.39
CA SER A 129 7.98 31.88 -17.02
C SER A 129 6.75 31.14 -16.45
N THR A 130 6.39 30.00 -17.02
CA THR A 130 5.28 29.18 -16.51
C THR A 130 5.59 28.63 -15.12
N ILE A 131 6.80 28.10 -14.91
CA ILE A 131 7.25 27.61 -13.60
C ILE A 131 7.33 28.77 -12.60
N ALA A 132 7.85 29.93 -13.01
CA ALA A 132 7.94 31.12 -12.17
C ALA A 132 6.56 31.65 -11.76
N SER A 133 5.59 31.70 -12.68
CA SER A 133 4.23 32.15 -12.39
C SER A 133 3.49 31.21 -11.43
N ILE A 134 3.69 29.90 -11.54
CA ILE A 134 3.21 28.91 -10.56
C ILE A 134 3.81 29.18 -9.17
N GLY A 135 5.08 29.57 -9.09
CA GLY A 135 5.75 29.89 -7.83
C GLY A 135 5.33 31.23 -7.22
N LEU A 136 5.07 32.23 -8.07
CA LEU A 136 4.77 33.60 -7.66
C LEU A 136 3.32 33.78 -7.19
N VAL A 137 2.37 33.13 -7.86
CA VAL A 137 0.94 33.26 -7.51
C VAL A 137 0.60 32.30 -6.36
N PRO A 138 0.31 32.81 -5.14
CA PRO A 138 0.14 31.95 -3.97
C PRO A 138 -1.05 31.00 -4.09
N VAL A 139 -2.09 31.39 -4.84
CA VAL A 139 -3.28 30.56 -5.09
C VAL A 139 -2.92 29.36 -5.97
N VAL A 140 -2.24 29.60 -7.09
CA VAL A 140 -1.80 28.55 -8.03
C VAL A 140 -0.80 27.62 -7.35
N ARG A 141 0.16 28.17 -6.60
CA ARG A 141 1.12 27.39 -5.83
C ARG A 141 0.43 26.44 -4.85
N ARG A 142 -0.56 26.93 -4.09
CA ARG A 142 -1.32 26.11 -3.13
C ARG A 142 -2.09 24.99 -3.82
N TYR A 143 -2.71 25.29 -4.96
CA TYR A 143 -3.46 24.29 -5.74
C TYR A 143 -2.54 23.22 -6.35
N MET A 144 -1.44 23.62 -6.98
CA MET A 144 -0.44 22.71 -7.54
C MET A 144 0.20 21.84 -6.46
N LEU A 145 0.56 22.41 -5.31
CA LEU A 145 1.05 21.63 -4.16
C LEU A 145 -0.01 20.63 -3.67
N ALA A 146 -1.28 21.02 -3.61
CA ALA A 146 -2.36 20.10 -3.21
C ALA A 146 -2.54 18.94 -4.20
N LEU A 147 -2.43 19.20 -5.50
CA LEU A 147 -2.45 18.15 -6.52
C LEU A 147 -1.21 17.24 -6.46
N LEU A 148 -0.03 17.83 -6.27
CA LEU A 148 1.23 17.09 -6.12
C LEU A 148 1.16 16.17 -4.89
N TRP A 149 0.68 16.69 -3.76
CA TRP A 149 0.49 15.90 -2.55
C TRP A 149 -0.51 14.77 -2.74
N CYS A 150 -1.62 15.01 -3.45
CA CYS A 150 -2.58 13.99 -3.85
C CYS A 150 -1.93 12.84 -4.66
N LEU A 151 -1.02 13.15 -5.59
CA LEU A 151 -0.25 12.13 -6.32
C LEU A 151 0.70 11.36 -5.39
N ILE A 152 1.45 12.07 -4.54
CA ILE A 152 2.39 11.46 -3.60
C ILE A 152 1.68 10.52 -2.63
N VAL A 153 0.54 10.95 -2.06
CA VAL A 153 -0.27 10.14 -1.15
C VAL A 153 -0.82 8.90 -1.86
N ARG A 154 -1.32 9.05 -3.08
CA ARG A 154 -1.79 7.91 -3.87
C ARG A 154 -0.68 6.87 -4.09
N HIS A 155 0.53 7.33 -4.43
CA HIS A 155 1.68 6.47 -4.62
C HIS A 155 2.11 5.79 -3.30
N ARG A 156 2.18 6.55 -2.20
CA ARG A 156 2.60 6.01 -0.90
C ARG A 156 1.58 5.07 -0.29
N LEU A 157 0.28 5.36 -0.40
CA LEU A 157 -0.79 4.46 0.02
C LEU A 157 -0.65 3.11 -0.69
N ARG A 158 -0.34 3.11 -1.99
CA ARG A 158 -0.11 1.86 -2.73
C ARG A 158 1.05 1.06 -2.16
N THR A 159 2.19 1.69 -1.91
CA THR A 159 3.36 1.02 -1.32
C THR A 159 3.05 0.51 0.09
N CYS A 160 2.34 1.30 0.90
CA CYS A 160 1.90 0.96 2.24
C CYS A 160 0.95 -0.26 2.24
N PHE A 161 -0.06 -0.28 1.36
CA PHE A 161 -0.95 -1.43 1.24
C PHE A 161 -0.23 -2.70 0.73
N ASN A 162 0.83 -2.54 -0.06
CA ASN A 162 1.64 -3.68 -0.48
C ASN A 162 2.49 -4.26 0.67
N THR A 163 2.85 -3.45 1.67
CA THR A 163 3.75 -3.88 2.77
C THR A 163 3.01 -4.27 4.05
N PHE A 164 1.93 -3.56 4.41
CA PHE A 164 1.29 -3.68 5.72
C PHE A 164 0.04 -4.54 5.75
N LEU A 165 -0.65 -4.65 4.61
CA LEU A 165 -1.80 -5.52 4.53
C LEU A 165 -1.29 -6.96 4.44
N PRO A 166 -1.62 -7.85 5.40
CA PRO A 166 -1.36 -9.27 5.25
C PRO A 166 -2.01 -9.64 3.93
N ALA A 167 -1.19 -10.02 2.95
CA ALA A 167 -1.71 -10.46 1.68
C ALA A 167 -2.65 -11.61 2.00
N ASP A 168 -3.96 -11.40 1.86
CA ASP A 168 -4.86 -12.49 1.52
C ASP A 168 -4.14 -13.31 0.46
N ARG A 169 -4.25 -14.63 0.55
CA ARG A 169 -3.48 -15.62 -0.23
C ARG A 169 -3.44 -15.38 -1.75
N HIS A 170 -4.22 -14.42 -2.24
CA HIS A 170 -4.39 -13.98 -3.61
C HIS A 170 -3.71 -12.64 -3.97
N GLY A 171 -3.07 -11.92 -3.05
CA GLY A 171 -2.16 -10.80 -3.36
C GLY A 171 -2.79 -9.60 -4.08
N HIS A 172 -4.09 -9.37 -3.90
CA HIS A 172 -4.81 -8.32 -4.63
C HIS A 172 -4.87 -7.03 -3.82
N LEU A 173 -4.18 -5.99 -4.30
CA LEU A 173 -4.26 -4.66 -3.71
C LEU A 173 -5.69 -4.09 -3.79
N PRO A 174 -6.18 -3.44 -2.71
CA PRO A 174 -7.44 -2.69 -2.73
C PRO A 174 -7.38 -1.60 -3.81
N PHE A 175 -8.54 -1.27 -4.38
CA PHE A 175 -8.62 -0.30 -5.46
C PHE A 175 -8.67 1.11 -4.84
N ILE A 176 -7.53 1.79 -4.79
CA ILE A 176 -7.41 3.21 -4.42
C ILE A 176 -8.04 4.10 -5.51
N GLY A 177 -9.16 4.74 -5.21
CA GLY A 177 -9.81 5.69 -6.09
C GLY A 177 -9.05 7.02 -6.24
N VAL A 178 -9.80 8.04 -6.68
CA VAL A 178 -9.30 9.41 -6.85
C VAL A 178 -9.10 10.05 -5.48
N ALA A 179 -7.99 10.78 -5.33
CA ALA A 179 -7.73 11.62 -4.18
C ALA A 179 -8.14 13.06 -4.52
N LYS A 180 -9.00 13.65 -3.67
CA LYS A 180 -9.52 15.01 -3.83
C LYS A 180 -8.90 15.92 -2.76
N PRO A 181 -8.36 17.09 -3.13
CA PRO A 181 -7.84 18.03 -2.15
C PRO A 181 -8.98 18.58 -1.29
N ILE A 182 -8.77 18.62 0.03
CA ILE A 182 -9.64 19.28 1.01
C ILE A 182 -8.82 20.36 1.74
N PRO A 183 -9.44 21.39 2.32
CA PRO A 183 -8.69 22.51 2.93
C PRO A 183 -7.67 22.08 4.00
N VAL A 184 -7.95 20.96 4.68
CA VAL A 184 -7.19 20.43 5.81
C VAL A 184 -6.14 19.37 5.39
N GLY A 185 -6.23 18.88 4.17
CA GLY A 185 -5.47 17.73 3.71
C GLY A 185 -6.08 17.10 2.45
N GLU A 186 -6.30 15.79 2.47
CA GLU A 186 -6.69 15.04 1.28
C GLU A 186 -7.75 13.98 1.62
N ARG A 187 -8.78 13.85 0.78
CA ARG A 187 -9.78 12.78 0.86
C ARG A 187 -9.51 11.78 -0.24
N VAL A 188 -9.14 10.55 0.12
CA VAL A 188 -8.86 9.46 -0.81
C VAL A 188 -10.01 8.48 -0.79
N TRP A 189 -10.60 8.22 -1.96
CA TRP A 189 -11.58 7.15 -2.08
C TRP A 189 -10.85 5.81 -2.11
N VAL A 190 -11.27 4.82 -1.32
CA VAL A 190 -10.69 3.48 -1.34
C VAL A 190 -11.82 2.47 -1.42
N TRP A 191 -11.73 1.59 -2.41
CA TRP A 191 -12.64 0.46 -2.57
C TRP A 191 -11.98 -0.81 -2.04
N LEU A 192 -12.50 -1.33 -0.94
CA LEU A 192 -12.08 -2.58 -0.33
C LEU A 192 -12.63 -3.75 -1.14
N ARG A 193 -11.76 -4.71 -1.45
CA ARG A 193 -12.19 -5.99 -2.02
C ARG A 193 -12.63 -6.92 -0.88
N PRO A 194 -13.62 -7.82 -1.09
CA PRO A 194 -13.98 -8.84 -0.10
C PRO A 194 -12.74 -9.57 0.42
N GLY A 195 -12.57 -9.57 1.75
CA GLY A 195 -11.38 -10.04 2.46
C GLY A 195 -10.82 -9.02 3.45
N LEU A 196 -11.04 -7.72 3.18
CA LEU A 196 -10.58 -6.65 4.05
C LEU A 196 -11.73 -6.06 4.88
N SER A 197 -11.63 -6.12 6.21
CA SER A 197 -12.62 -5.51 7.11
C SER A 197 -12.28 -4.06 7.44
N LEU A 198 -13.30 -3.27 7.76
CA LEU A 198 -13.13 -1.88 8.21
C LEU A 198 -12.33 -1.82 9.51
N GLU A 199 -12.62 -2.74 10.45
CA GLU A 199 -11.95 -2.86 11.75
C GLU A 199 -10.43 -3.09 11.61
N GLN A 200 -10.04 -3.87 10.60
CA GLN A 200 -8.62 -4.12 10.33
C GLN A 200 -7.90 -2.85 9.84
N ILE A 201 -8.56 -2.01 9.03
CA ILE A 201 -7.99 -0.73 8.62
C ILE A 201 -7.93 0.23 9.79
N GLU A 202 -8.98 0.26 10.61
CA GLU A 202 -9.09 1.13 11.78
C GLU A 202 -7.97 0.86 12.80
N SER A 203 -7.68 -0.42 13.07
CA SER A 203 -6.56 -0.82 13.93
C SER A 203 -5.17 -0.46 13.38
N GLN A 204 -5.05 -0.11 12.09
CA GLN A 204 -3.78 0.21 11.43
C GLN A 204 -3.67 1.67 10.96
N LEU A 205 -4.57 2.55 11.40
CA LEU A 205 -4.56 3.95 10.98
C LEU A 205 -3.25 4.68 11.30
N ASP A 206 -2.64 4.40 12.45
CA ASP A 206 -1.38 5.02 12.84
C ASP A 206 -0.23 4.64 11.91
N LYS A 207 -0.18 3.38 11.47
CA LYS A 207 0.82 2.92 10.50
C LYS A 207 0.63 3.60 9.15
N ILE A 208 -0.63 3.76 8.72
CA ILE A 208 -0.97 4.45 7.48
C ILE A 208 -0.62 5.94 7.58
N ALA A 209 -0.86 6.58 8.74
CA ALA A 209 -0.52 7.97 9.00
C ALA A 209 0.99 8.21 8.88
N VAL A 210 1.80 7.35 9.50
CA VAL A 210 3.27 7.42 9.41
C VAL A 210 3.74 7.17 7.98
N ALA A 211 3.18 6.18 7.29
CA ALA A 211 3.56 5.86 5.90
C ALA A 211 3.23 7.01 4.92
N CYS A 212 2.12 7.71 5.15
CA CYS A 212 1.65 8.82 4.31
C CYS A 212 2.22 10.19 4.71
N TRP A 213 3.03 10.26 5.77
CA TRP A 213 3.51 11.52 6.37
C TRP A 213 2.36 12.47 6.73
N ALA A 214 1.35 11.94 7.39
CA ALA A 214 0.18 12.67 7.84
C ALA A 214 0.16 12.81 9.36
N ALA A 215 -0.47 13.86 9.87
CA ALA A 215 -0.63 14.07 11.31
C ALA A 215 -1.70 13.14 11.89
N SER A 216 -2.80 12.95 11.16
CA SER A 216 -3.84 11.96 11.50
C SER A 216 -4.53 11.45 10.25
N VAL A 217 -5.06 10.23 10.32
CA VAL A 217 -5.85 9.62 9.26
C VAL A 217 -7.15 9.13 9.88
N THR A 218 -8.27 9.49 9.26
CA THR A 218 -9.61 9.11 9.70
C THR A 218 -10.31 8.34 8.58
N VAL A 219 -11.10 7.33 8.94
CA VAL A 219 -11.85 6.51 7.98
C VAL A 219 -13.33 6.83 8.13
N THR A 220 -13.98 7.10 7.01
CA THR A 220 -15.44 7.28 6.95
C THR A 220 -16.03 6.31 5.93
N LYS A 221 -17.14 5.65 6.26
CA LYS A 221 -17.87 4.82 5.29
C LYS A 221 -18.47 5.72 4.21
N ALA A 222 -18.31 5.37 2.93
CA ALA A 222 -18.85 6.19 1.85
C ALA A 222 -20.38 6.14 1.78
N ARG A 223 -20.98 5.02 2.21
CA ARG A 223 -22.41 4.85 2.33
C ARG A 223 -22.71 3.94 3.51
N SER A 224 -23.76 4.24 4.28
CA SER A 224 -24.18 3.41 5.43
C SER A 224 -24.46 1.96 5.04
N SER A 225 -24.95 1.73 3.82
CA SER A 225 -25.30 0.41 3.30
C SER A 225 -24.17 -0.32 2.56
N ASN A 226 -23.03 0.32 2.29
CA ASN A 226 -21.95 -0.29 1.51
C ASN A 226 -20.61 -0.15 2.25
N SER A 227 -20.18 -1.25 2.88
CA SER A 227 -18.88 -1.34 3.57
C SER A 227 -17.70 -1.45 2.61
N ALA A 228 -17.92 -1.71 1.31
CA ALA A 228 -16.84 -1.89 0.34
C ALA A 228 -16.22 -0.55 -0.10
N ALA A 229 -16.91 0.58 0.09
CA ALA A 229 -16.40 1.90 -0.27
C ALA A 229 -16.14 2.74 0.99
N ILE A 230 -14.89 3.14 1.20
CA ILE A 230 -14.48 4.03 2.29
C ILE A 230 -13.83 5.30 1.77
N TYR A 231 -13.92 6.36 2.57
CA TYR A 231 -13.13 7.56 2.44
C TYR A 231 -12.04 7.53 3.49
N LEU A 232 -10.79 7.63 3.05
CA LEU A 232 -9.65 7.91 3.91
C LEU A 232 -9.42 9.43 3.90
N ASP A 233 -9.72 10.08 5.01
CA ASP A 233 -9.45 11.49 5.22
C ASP A 233 -8.10 11.64 5.90
N ILE A 234 -7.12 12.13 5.15
CA ILE A 234 -5.72 12.29 5.56
C ILE A 234 -5.51 13.75 5.91
N LYS A 235 -5.30 14.03 7.20
CA LYS A 235 -5.06 15.38 7.72
C LYS A 235 -3.56 15.60 7.86
N ARG A 236 -3.02 16.58 7.12
CA ARG A 236 -1.61 17.02 7.23
C ARG A 236 -1.46 18.28 8.05
N ARG A 237 -2.49 19.14 8.04
CA ARG A 237 -2.50 20.40 8.79
C ARG A 237 -3.53 20.28 9.90
N ASP A 238 -3.16 20.77 11.07
CA ASP A 238 -4.11 20.96 12.14
C ASP A 238 -4.97 22.20 11.81
N VAL A 239 -6.30 22.02 11.82
CA VAL A 239 -7.25 23.13 11.64
C VAL A 239 -7.27 24.07 12.84
N LEU A 240 -6.81 23.61 14.00
CA LEU A 240 -6.79 24.38 15.25
C LEU A 240 -5.45 25.08 15.50
N GLY A 241 -4.47 24.94 14.60
CA GLY A 241 -3.21 25.69 14.68
C GLY A 241 -3.36 27.18 14.31
N GLY A 242 -4.46 27.56 13.67
CA GLY A 242 -4.87 28.96 13.57
C GLY A 242 -5.63 29.35 14.83
N LEU A 243 -5.48 30.58 15.31
CA LEU A 243 -6.35 31.14 16.34
C LEU A 243 -7.80 31.11 15.82
N VAL A 244 -8.52 30.04 16.11
CA VAL A 244 -9.98 30.02 15.98
C VAL A 244 -10.47 30.84 17.17
N GLY A 245 -10.98 32.04 16.90
CA GLY A 245 -11.69 32.82 17.90
C GLY A 245 -12.76 31.93 18.50
N SER A 246 -12.62 31.63 19.79
CA SER A 246 -13.66 30.87 20.48
C SER A 246 -14.94 31.70 20.41
N PRO A 247 -16.06 31.15 19.92
CA PRO A 247 -17.34 31.88 19.92
C PRO A 247 -17.78 32.24 21.34
N LEU A 248 -17.21 31.59 22.36
CA LEU A 248 -17.41 31.94 23.77
C LEU A 248 -16.76 33.26 24.17
N THR A 249 -15.82 33.79 23.38
CA THR A 249 -15.20 35.10 23.65
C THR A 249 -16.10 36.26 23.20
N GLU A 250 -17.03 36.02 22.27
CA GLU A 250 -17.96 37.05 21.76
C GLU A 250 -19.13 37.30 22.74
N ASP A 251 -19.50 36.30 23.54
CA ASP A 251 -20.56 36.39 24.56
C ASP A 251 -20.03 36.77 25.97
N LEU A 252 -18.72 36.96 26.14
CA LEU A 252 -18.15 37.42 27.40
C LEU A 252 -18.16 38.95 27.44
N PRO A 253 -18.82 39.59 28.42
CA PRO A 253 -18.75 41.03 28.58
C PRO A 253 -17.30 41.47 28.81
N THR A 254 -16.78 42.34 27.94
CA THR A 254 -15.41 42.89 28.00
C THR A 254 -15.11 43.64 29.31
N ASP A 255 -16.16 44.03 30.04
CA ASP A 255 -16.10 44.78 31.30
C ASP A 255 -16.09 43.90 32.56
N VAL A 256 -15.98 42.57 32.44
CA VAL A 256 -15.76 41.74 33.63
C VAL A 256 -14.30 41.92 34.06
N PRO A 257 -14.00 42.57 35.21
CA PRO A 257 -12.64 42.65 35.71
C PRO A 257 -12.13 41.22 35.83
N ALA A 258 -10.89 40.97 35.36
CA ALA A 258 -10.25 39.67 35.49
C ALA A 258 -10.28 39.27 36.97
N ILE A 259 -11.29 38.48 37.36
CA ILE A 259 -11.37 37.92 38.70
C ILE A 259 -10.11 37.07 38.78
N PRO A 260 -9.13 37.41 39.64
CA PRO A 260 -8.01 36.51 39.86
C PRO A 260 -8.64 35.22 40.31
N ARG A 261 -8.67 34.21 39.43
CA ARG A 261 -9.06 32.87 39.85
C ARG A 261 -8.09 32.57 40.96
N PRO A 262 -8.55 32.37 42.21
CA PRO A 262 -7.67 31.76 43.19
C PRO A 262 -7.19 30.50 42.51
N VAL A 263 -5.87 30.37 42.35
CA VAL A 263 -5.26 29.09 42.03
C VAL A 263 -5.71 28.24 43.20
N ALA A 264 -6.83 27.52 43.03
CA ALA A 264 -7.24 26.51 43.96
C ALA A 264 -6.04 25.59 43.97
N THR A 265 -5.31 25.60 45.08
CA THR A 265 -4.36 24.56 45.44
C THR A 265 -5.10 23.28 45.13
N VAL A 266 -4.70 22.59 44.05
CA VAL A 266 -5.25 21.30 43.69
C VAL A 266 -5.16 20.48 44.98
N PRO A 267 -6.27 20.12 45.64
CA PRO A 267 -6.17 19.33 46.84
C PRO A 267 -5.47 18.05 46.41
N ALA A 268 -4.35 17.74 47.04
CA ALA A 268 -3.49 16.61 46.72
C ALA A 268 -4.16 15.24 47.01
N GLN A 269 -5.48 15.19 47.06
CA GLN A 269 -6.28 14.03 47.41
C GLN A 269 -7.62 14.12 46.68
N LEU A 270 -7.60 13.88 45.36
CA LEU A 270 -8.72 13.15 44.76
C LEU A 270 -8.45 11.68 45.07
N ASP A 271 -8.79 11.31 46.30
CA ASP A 271 -8.66 9.97 46.86
C ASP A 271 -9.71 9.08 46.17
N LEU A 272 -9.31 8.49 45.04
CA LEU A 272 -10.12 7.51 44.33
C LEU A 272 -10.09 6.24 45.18
N ALA A 273 -11.18 5.96 45.89
CA ALA A 273 -11.31 4.73 46.67
C ALA A 273 -11.09 3.49 45.79
N ASP A 274 -10.02 2.75 46.12
CA ASP A 274 -9.71 1.36 45.81
C ASP A 274 -10.09 0.88 44.40
N VAL A 275 -9.31 1.30 43.41
CA VAL A 275 -9.00 0.40 42.29
C VAL A 275 -7.88 -0.52 42.79
N PRO A 276 -8.08 -1.84 42.88
CA PRO A 276 -7.02 -2.73 43.31
C PRO A 276 -5.84 -2.63 42.34
N ASP A 277 -4.71 -2.16 42.86
CA ASP A 277 -3.42 -2.19 42.20
C ASP A 277 -3.11 -3.65 41.84
N ILE A 278 -2.95 -3.91 40.55
CA ILE A 278 -2.30 -5.12 40.08
C ILE A 278 -0.81 -4.88 40.39
N ASP A 279 -0.25 -5.70 41.29
CA ASP A 279 1.18 -5.74 41.62
C ASP A 279 2.04 -5.86 40.35
N ASP A 280 2.44 -4.73 39.78
CA ASP A 280 3.63 -4.63 38.95
C ASP A 280 4.80 -4.33 39.88
N THR A 281 5.49 -5.39 40.30
CA THR A 281 6.77 -5.32 40.99
C THR A 281 7.76 -4.43 40.23
N ASP A 282 8.00 -3.25 40.81
CA ASP A 282 9.16 -2.36 40.81
C ASP A 282 10.33 -2.68 39.83
N PRO A 283 10.66 -1.78 38.86
CA PRO A 283 11.90 -1.85 38.12
C PRO A 283 13.03 -1.22 38.94
N THR A 284 13.81 -2.06 39.61
CA THR A 284 15.07 -1.69 40.23
C THR A 284 16.00 -1.03 39.19
N GLU A 285 16.39 0.19 39.52
CA GLU A 285 17.43 1.02 38.93
C GLU A 285 18.65 0.18 38.48
N ARG A 286 18.91 0.10 37.17
CA ARG A 286 20.14 -0.49 36.61
C ARG A 286 21.15 0.62 36.29
N PRO A 287 22.36 0.59 36.89
CA PRO A 287 23.40 1.56 36.56
C PRO A 287 23.97 1.33 35.16
N ALA A 288 24.35 2.44 34.53
CA ALA A 288 24.94 2.51 33.20
C ALA A 288 26.18 1.61 33.05
N LYS A 289 26.13 0.64 32.13
CA LYS A 289 27.25 -0.27 31.84
C LYS A 289 28.14 0.33 30.76
N LYS A 290 29.30 0.85 31.20
CA LYS A 290 30.44 1.28 30.41
C LYS A 290 31.07 0.04 29.73
N ASN A 291 31.02 -0.03 28.39
CA ASN A 291 31.65 -1.10 27.62
C ASN A 291 33.18 -0.91 27.60
N GLY A 292 33.86 -1.41 28.64
CA GLY A 292 35.29 -1.64 28.67
C GLY A 292 35.61 -3.07 28.24
N ARG A 293 36.44 -3.20 27.21
CA ARG A 293 37.04 -4.45 26.71
C ARG A 293 38.06 -5.00 27.74
N PRO A 294 38.01 -6.27 28.15
CA PRO A 294 39.11 -6.91 28.86
C PRO A 294 40.07 -7.66 27.91
N PRO A 295 41.29 -7.97 28.38
CA PRO A 295 42.48 -8.13 27.57
C PRO A 295 42.69 -9.54 27.00
N ALA A 296 43.62 -9.60 26.05
CA ALA A 296 44.15 -10.79 25.42
C ALA A 296 44.85 -11.72 26.44
N VAL A 297 44.61 -13.02 26.29
CA VAL A 297 45.49 -14.08 26.82
C VAL A 297 45.93 -14.94 25.64
N THR A 298 47.24 -15.14 25.58
CA THR A 298 48.02 -15.74 24.49
C THR A 298 48.28 -17.22 24.76
N GLY A 299 48.25 -18.04 23.70
CA GLY A 299 48.87 -19.38 23.59
C GLY A 299 47.97 -20.56 23.96
N ALA A 300 47.92 -21.70 23.25
CA ALA A 300 48.67 -22.24 22.11
C ALA A 300 47.88 -23.46 21.51
N PRO A 301 48.45 -24.25 20.58
CA PRO A 301 48.06 -24.38 19.18
C PRO A 301 46.97 -25.44 18.88
N ALA A 302 46.24 -25.24 17.78
CA ALA A 302 45.32 -26.20 17.20
C ALA A 302 46.07 -27.42 16.63
N LYS A 303 45.63 -28.61 17.03
CA LYS A 303 46.05 -29.89 16.48
C LYS A 303 45.44 -30.14 15.11
N THR A 304 46.25 -30.82 14.32
CA THR A 304 46.16 -31.22 12.93
C THR A 304 44.88 -31.97 12.55
N ALA A 305 44.54 -31.83 11.27
CA ALA A 305 43.55 -32.60 10.52
C ALA A 305 43.53 -34.09 10.88
N THR A 306 42.31 -34.63 10.98
CA THR A 306 42.05 -36.05 10.75
C THR A 306 40.75 -36.12 9.95
N ASP A 307 40.94 -36.38 8.66
CA ASP A 307 40.21 -37.35 7.86
C ASP A 307 39.01 -38.01 8.58
N ASN A 308 37.81 -37.74 8.07
CA ASN A 308 36.66 -38.62 8.25
C ASN A 308 36.02 -38.82 6.88
N SER A 309 36.64 -39.75 6.18
CA SER A 309 36.12 -40.61 5.13
C SER A 309 34.98 -41.46 5.70
N ASP A 310 33.74 -40.96 5.69
CA ASP A 310 32.55 -41.77 6.02
C ASP A 310 31.24 -41.06 5.63
N LEU A 311 31.05 -40.72 4.35
CA LEU A 311 29.72 -40.49 3.75
C LEU A 311 29.76 -40.79 2.24
N ASP A 312 30.19 -42.01 1.91
CA ASP A 312 29.70 -42.72 0.71
C ASP A 312 28.33 -43.34 1.06
N TRP A 313 27.54 -43.68 0.03
CA TRP A 313 26.34 -44.54 -0.04
C TRP A 313 24.94 -44.03 0.47
N ILE A 314 24.02 -44.01 -0.51
CA ILE A 314 22.54 -43.87 -0.56
C ILE A 314 21.97 -42.45 -0.76
#